data_AF-A0A1M7NL75-F1
#
_entry.id   AF-A0A1M7NL75-F1
#
_cell.length_a   1.000
_cell.length_b   1.000
_cell.length_c   1.000
_cell.angle_alpha   90.00
_cell.angle_beta   90.00
_cell.angle_gamma   90.00
#
_symmetry.space_group_name_H-M   'P 1'
#
loop_
_entity.id
_entity.type
_entity.pdbx_description
1 polymer ?
#
loop_
_entity_poly.entity_id
_entity_poly.type
_entity_poly.pdbx_seq_one_letter_code
_entity_poly.pdbx_strand_id
1 'polypeptide(L)'
;MGPASRRVPRVFVYTERTVDGMGKITTDKRAGFTLMELMVYIAIVGIVVIVAGQAFSNSTKMRVRTQSMLKASEVAENVAALMVDDIAQMGAKSVTDASASDANADAFDVKTKVYIKSDDPDKDLSSYHLHKNKFGTGLDSLAVLRVNYSSTGEYIRTEKVAWFVRANHKLYRTCQEIDGTPDAETCTADGLEVEIAENVEKFSVIPAKPRVLDADASKLFPNYPDASKKGFRFIAYENTSEMFLKAESSPIKGASTVSLTNMVTNYKSDGSMPSNPVKHVFFLADSVGSDEAAVTASSWKNNCKALTFQKGKTYELSLEMTDMNNQLRMFRPGVDHFAVGIRNVGGDAPAVIPDVPDFLIYPPAHSNGAGKRSVSFMTRGIDDGSGNKIDVTGCIVFTVSLFSPTVSMSPITLSNIQLYQINDGDYMFDETYTPLLADNYTPSLADKKNVKAFRIDMVVKKNGEGSSLNLVIPTPSNGSAD
;
A
#
# COMPACT_ATOMS: atom_id res chain seq x y z
N MET A 1 -34.36 17.52 1.73
CA MET A 1 -34.72 18.67 2.59
C MET A 1 -33.58 18.86 3.58
N GLY A 2 -32.94 20.03 3.53
CA GLY A 2 -31.71 20.42 4.23
C GLY A 2 -31.06 21.54 3.41
N PRO A 3 -30.80 22.74 3.96
CA PRO A 3 -30.73 23.94 3.13
C PRO A 3 -29.37 24.11 2.46
N ALA A 4 -29.43 24.44 1.16
CA ALA A 4 -28.28 24.83 0.36
C ALA A 4 -27.72 26.18 0.83
N SER A 5 -26.45 26.18 1.23
CA SER A 5 -25.68 27.38 1.57
C SER A 5 -25.40 28.21 0.30
N ARG A 6 -26.24 29.21 0.05
CA ARG A 6 -26.02 30.25 -0.97
C ARG A 6 -24.94 31.21 -0.48
N ARG A 7 -23.74 31.15 -1.06
CA ARG A 7 -22.73 32.21 -0.93
C ARG A 7 -23.20 33.43 -1.72
N VAL A 8 -23.53 34.51 -1.01
CA VAL A 8 -23.80 35.83 -1.58
C VAL A 8 -22.47 36.51 -1.92
N PRO A 9 -22.30 37.09 -3.12
CA PRO A 9 -21.12 37.91 -3.40
C PRO A 9 -21.21 39.22 -2.61
N ARG A 10 -20.22 39.47 -1.74
CA ARG A 10 -20.06 40.78 -1.09
C ARG A 10 -19.47 41.76 -2.11
N VAL A 11 -20.33 42.55 -2.72
CA VAL A 11 -19.94 43.76 -3.45
C VAL A 11 -19.54 44.80 -2.40
N PHE A 12 -18.26 45.18 -2.38
CA PHE A 12 -17.82 46.34 -1.62
C PHE A 12 -18.23 47.61 -2.36
N VAL A 13 -19.32 48.22 -1.91
CA VAL A 13 -19.70 49.57 -2.32
C VAL A 13 -18.83 50.54 -1.51
N TYR A 14 -17.97 51.29 -2.19
CA TYR A 14 -17.29 52.45 -1.61
C TYR A 14 -18.32 53.57 -1.43
N THR A 15 -18.83 53.74 -0.22
CA THR A 15 -19.49 54.99 0.17
C THR A 15 -18.41 56.01 0.51
N GLU A 16 -18.24 57.02 -0.35
CA GLU A 16 -17.56 58.26 0.00
C GLU A 16 -18.25 58.85 1.23
N ARG A 17 -17.52 58.92 2.35
CA ARG A 17 -17.89 59.82 3.45
C ARG A 17 -17.40 61.21 3.06
N THR A 18 -18.31 62.03 2.58
CA THR A 18 -18.19 63.49 2.65
C THR A 18 -18.13 63.88 4.13
N VAL A 19 -16.97 64.39 4.55
CA VAL A 19 -16.78 65.00 5.87
C VAL A 19 -17.43 66.38 5.80
N ASP A 20 -18.70 66.46 6.19
CA ASP A 20 -19.38 67.72 6.48
C ASP A 20 -18.86 68.26 7.81
N GLY A 21 -18.01 69.28 7.70
CA GLY A 21 -17.37 69.92 8.84
C GLY A 21 -16.57 71.15 8.42
N MET A 22 -17.06 71.91 7.43
CA MET A 22 -16.49 73.20 7.06
C MET A 22 -16.87 74.24 8.13
N GLY A 23 -16.04 74.34 9.16
CA GLY A 23 -16.01 75.50 10.04
C GLY A 23 -15.72 76.76 9.22
N LYS A 24 -16.56 77.78 9.38
CA LYS A 24 -16.42 79.13 8.80
C LYS A 24 -14.96 79.60 8.87
N ILE A 25 -14.33 79.74 7.71
CA ILE A 25 -13.06 80.47 7.57
C ILE A 25 -13.41 81.95 7.62
N THR A 26 -13.34 82.53 8.82
CA THR A 26 -13.25 83.98 8.99
C THR A 26 -11.88 84.43 8.51
N THR A 27 -11.87 85.27 7.48
CA THR A 27 -10.71 86.03 7.02
C THR A 27 -10.10 86.87 8.15
N ASP A 28 -8.79 87.04 8.05
CA ASP A 28 -7.91 87.92 8.84
C ASP A 28 -7.30 87.37 10.14
N LYS A 29 -6.17 86.68 9.94
CA LYS A 29 -4.85 87.12 10.40
C LYS A 29 -3.79 86.43 9.54
N ARG A 30 -2.97 87.20 8.82
CA ARG A 30 -1.69 86.71 8.28
C ARG A 30 -0.75 86.46 9.47
N ALA A 31 -0.98 85.38 10.20
CA ALA A 31 0.03 84.82 11.09
C ALA A 31 1.03 84.11 10.17
N GLY A 32 2.20 84.72 9.99
CA GLY A 32 3.30 84.06 9.29
C GLY A 32 3.55 82.72 9.96
N PHE A 33 3.52 81.65 9.15
CA PHE A 33 3.91 80.31 9.58
C PHE A 33 5.26 80.46 10.27
N THR A 34 5.31 80.22 11.58
CA THR A 34 6.58 80.28 12.29
C THR A 34 7.43 79.13 11.74
N LEU A 35 8.71 79.38 11.46
CA LEU A 35 9.63 78.40 10.87
C LEU A 35 9.63 77.07 11.64
N MET A 36 9.34 77.12 12.95
CA MET A 36 9.22 75.98 13.84
C MET A 36 8.03 75.05 13.48
N GLU A 37 6.88 75.61 13.11
CA GLU A 37 5.68 74.84 12.79
C GLU A 37 5.82 74.11 11.44
N LEU A 38 6.52 74.73 10.48
CA LEU A 38 6.90 74.09 9.21
C LEU A 38 7.88 72.94 9.43
N MET A 39 8.86 73.11 10.34
CA MET A 39 9.81 72.04 10.68
C MET A 39 9.13 70.82 11.32
N VAL A 40 8.17 71.04 12.21
CA VAL A 40 7.40 69.95 12.84
C VAL A 40 6.61 69.18 11.79
N TYR A 41 5.99 69.87 10.83
CA TYR A 41 5.27 69.22 9.74
C TYR A 41 6.17 68.34 8.87
N ILE A 42 7.34 68.86 8.46
CA ILE A 42 8.32 68.10 7.68
C ILE A 42 8.84 66.90 8.48
N ALA A 43 9.08 67.06 9.78
CA ALA A 43 9.55 65.99 10.65
C ALA A 43 8.51 64.86 10.79
N ILE A 44 7.23 65.20 11.02
CA ILE A 44 6.15 64.21 11.13
C ILE A 44 5.97 63.48 9.79
N VAL A 45 5.95 64.20 8.66
CA VAL A 45 5.85 63.58 7.33
C VAL A 45 7.05 62.67 7.05
N GLY A 46 8.26 63.08 7.42
CA GLY A 46 9.47 62.27 7.28
C GLY A 46 9.38 60.95 8.06
N ILE A 47 8.92 60.99 9.30
CA ILE A 47 8.71 59.79 10.13
C ILE A 47 7.66 58.87 9.48
N VAL A 48 6.53 59.42 9.04
CA VAL A 48 5.45 58.63 8.41
C VAL A 48 5.92 57.95 7.13
N VAL A 49 6.68 58.65 6.27
CA VAL A 49 7.23 58.08 5.04
C VAL A 49 8.23 56.97 5.33
N ILE A 50 9.07 57.12 6.35
CA ILE A 50 10.03 56.07 6.77
C ILE A 50 9.28 54.83 7.27
N VAL A 51 8.29 55.01 8.15
CA VAL A 51 7.50 53.89 8.69
C VAL A 51 6.70 53.19 7.59
N ALA A 52 6.05 53.95 6.71
CA ALA A 52 5.34 53.39 5.56
C ALA A 52 6.29 52.66 4.60
N GLY A 53 7.45 53.24 4.28
CA GLY A 53 8.47 52.62 3.43
C GLY A 53 9.00 51.31 4.02
N GLN A 54 9.26 51.26 5.33
CA GLN A 54 9.64 50.04 6.03
C GLN A 54 8.53 48.99 6.01
N ALA A 55 7.27 49.37 6.23
CA ALA A 55 6.12 48.47 6.18
C ALA A 55 5.90 47.87 4.78
N PHE A 56 5.99 48.68 3.71
CA PHE A 56 5.88 48.21 2.33
C PHE A 56 7.04 47.30 1.92
N SER A 57 8.27 47.64 2.31
CA SER A 57 9.46 46.81 2.07
C SER A 57 9.33 45.45 2.76
N ASN A 58 8.91 45.44 4.04
CA ASN A 58 8.71 44.20 4.80
C ASN A 58 7.57 43.35 4.22
N SER A 59 6.47 43.96 3.80
CA SER A 59 5.34 43.26 3.16
C SER A 59 5.74 42.62 1.82
N THR A 60 6.49 43.34 0.99
CA THR A 60 6.97 42.83 -0.30
C THR A 60 7.97 41.69 -0.11
N LYS A 61 8.91 41.83 0.83
CA LYS A 61 9.86 40.77 1.20
C LYS A 61 9.13 39.51 1.67
N MET A 62 8.11 39.66 2.52
CA MET A 62 7.30 38.54 2.99
C MET A 62 6.57 37.85 1.83
N ARG A 63 5.93 38.61 0.94
CA ARG A 63 5.25 38.06 -0.25
C ARG A 63 6.20 37.27 -1.14
N VAL A 64 7.39 37.81 -1.44
CA VAL A 64 8.40 37.13 -2.27
C VAL A 64 8.90 35.85 -1.61
N ARG A 65 9.11 35.86 -0.29
CA ARG A 65 9.48 34.66 0.47
C ARG A 65 8.41 33.58 0.41
N THR A 66 7.15 33.94 0.68
CA THR A 66 6.03 33.01 0.63
C THR A 66 5.86 32.42 -0.78
N GLN A 67 5.96 33.24 -1.83
CA GLN A 67 5.89 32.73 -3.21
C GLN A 67 7.06 31.80 -3.55
N SER A 68 8.26 32.08 -3.06
CA SER A 68 9.43 31.23 -3.28
C SER A 68 9.30 29.90 -2.55
N MET A 69 8.80 29.91 -1.31
CA MET A 69 8.50 28.71 -0.52
C MET A 69 7.40 27.85 -1.18
N LEU A 70 6.31 28.44 -1.65
CA LEU A 70 5.24 27.72 -2.33
C LEU A 70 5.73 27.04 -3.61
N LYS A 71 6.54 27.74 -4.42
CA LYS A 71 7.15 27.15 -5.62
C LYS A 71 8.13 26.03 -5.28
N ALA A 72 8.88 26.14 -4.19
CA ALA A 72 9.77 25.06 -3.74
C ALA A 72 8.96 23.83 -3.28
N SER A 73 7.82 24.05 -2.61
CA SER A 73 6.89 22.98 -2.22
C SER A 73 6.28 22.27 -3.42
N GLU A 74 5.79 23.02 -4.41
CA GLU A 74 5.22 22.48 -5.65
C GLU A 74 6.23 21.59 -6.40
N VAL A 75 7.49 22.05 -6.50
CA VAL A 75 8.56 21.24 -7.12
C VAL A 75 8.82 19.97 -6.31
N ALA A 76 8.87 20.05 -4.98
CA ALA A 76 9.09 18.89 -4.12
C ALA A 76 7.93 17.87 -4.21
N GLU A 77 6.68 18.33 -4.28
CA GLU A 77 5.50 17.47 -4.46
C GLU A 77 5.48 16.79 -5.83
N ASN A 78 5.86 17.50 -6.89
CA ASN A 78 5.98 16.90 -8.23
C ASN A 78 7.05 15.80 -8.26
N VAL A 79 8.20 16.03 -7.61
CA VAL A 79 9.24 14.99 -7.45
C VAL A 79 8.70 13.81 -6.66
N ALA A 80 8.01 14.06 -5.54
CA ALA A 80 7.41 13.01 -4.71
C ALA A 80 6.46 12.12 -5.52
N ALA A 81 5.55 12.72 -6.29
CA ALA A 81 4.57 11.97 -7.08
C ALA A 81 5.25 11.05 -8.11
N LEU A 82 6.26 11.56 -8.83
CA LEU A 82 7.01 10.77 -9.80
C LEU A 82 7.81 9.64 -9.13
N MET A 83 8.47 9.91 -8.00
CA MET A 83 9.23 8.90 -7.28
C MET A 83 8.35 7.79 -6.69
N VAL A 84 7.15 8.13 -6.20
CA VAL A 84 6.19 7.13 -5.71
C VAL A 84 5.82 6.18 -6.85
N ASP A 85 5.51 6.70 -8.03
CA ASP A 85 5.14 5.87 -9.18
C ASP A 85 6.31 4.97 -9.65
N ASP A 86 7.53 5.51 -9.68
CA ASP A 86 8.71 4.75 -10.07
C ASP A 86 9.07 3.64 -9.07
N ILE A 87 9.04 3.95 -7.77
CA ILE A 87 9.49 3.04 -6.71
C ILE A 87 8.40 2.02 -6.36
N ALA A 88 7.11 2.39 -6.38
CA ALA A 88 6.03 1.48 -6.05
C ALA A 88 5.89 0.32 -7.04
N GLN A 89 6.29 0.51 -8.30
CA GLN A 89 6.27 -0.50 -9.35
C GLN A 89 7.55 -1.36 -9.42
N MET A 90 8.47 -1.16 -8.47
CA MET A 90 9.73 -1.90 -8.41
C MET A 90 9.49 -3.39 -8.15
N GLY A 91 10.11 -4.26 -8.95
CA GLY A 91 10.06 -5.72 -8.76
C GLY A 91 8.69 -6.37 -9.01
N ALA A 92 7.72 -5.63 -9.54
CA ALA A 92 6.37 -6.14 -9.77
C ALA A 92 6.37 -7.36 -10.74
N LYS A 93 5.47 -8.33 -10.50
CA LYS A 93 5.32 -9.58 -11.27
C LYS A 93 4.09 -9.52 -12.19
N SER A 94 4.17 -10.13 -13.38
CA SER A 94 3.05 -10.18 -14.32
C SER A 94 2.19 -11.43 -14.16
N VAL A 95 0.88 -11.26 -14.30
CA VAL A 95 -0.11 -12.34 -14.35
C VAL A 95 -0.31 -12.88 -15.77
N THR A 96 0.04 -12.09 -16.79
CA THR A 96 -0.24 -12.41 -18.19
C THR A 96 0.94 -12.06 -19.08
N ASP A 97 1.41 -13.04 -19.85
CA ASP A 97 2.37 -12.83 -20.94
C ASP A 97 1.57 -12.86 -22.25
N ALA A 98 1.48 -11.73 -22.94
CA ALA A 98 0.65 -11.55 -24.14
C ALA A 98 1.12 -12.41 -25.34
N SER A 99 2.31 -13.02 -25.26
CA SER A 99 3.02 -13.62 -26.39
C SER A 99 3.28 -15.12 -26.32
N ALA A 100 2.94 -15.80 -25.23
CA ALA A 100 3.10 -17.26 -25.19
C ALA A 100 1.84 -17.94 -25.74
N SER A 101 1.98 -18.69 -26.83
CA SER A 101 0.96 -19.65 -27.31
C SER A 101 0.61 -20.73 -26.26
N ASP A 102 1.34 -20.78 -25.15
CA ASP A 102 1.14 -21.61 -23.96
C ASP A 102 0.84 -20.77 -22.69
N ALA A 103 0.40 -19.51 -22.82
CA ALA A 103 0.04 -18.65 -21.70
C ALA A 103 -1.16 -19.24 -20.93
N ASN A 104 -0.84 -20.02 -19.89
CA ASN A 104 -1.83 -20.55 -18.96
C ASN A 104 -2.34 -19.39 -18.10
N ALA A 105 -3.66 -19.21 -18.03
CA ALA A 105 -4.33 -18.18 -17.22
C ALA A 105 -4.00 -18.25 -15.71
N ASP A 106 -3.28 -19.28 -15.27
CA ASP A 106 -2.89 -19.55 -13.88
C ASP A 106 -1.38 -19.30 -13.60
N ALA A 107 -0.58 -18.92 -14.58
CA ALA A 107 0.87 -18.75 -14.44
C ALA A 107 1.27 -17.29 -14.22
N PHE A 108 1.81 -16.97 -13.03
CA PHE A 108 2.54 -15.73 -12.82
C PHE A 108 3.90 -15.86 -13.46
N ASP A 109 4.18 -15.06 -14.48
CA ASP A 109 5.49 -15.00 -15.09
C ASP A 109 6.36 -13.96 -14.35
N VAL A 110 7.43 -14.46 -13.72
CA VAL A 110 8.41 -13.63 -13.03
C VAL A 110 9.48 -13.25 -14.05
N LYS A 111 9.38 -12.04 -14.60
CA LYS A 111 10.37 -11.51 -15.55
C LYS A 111 11.71 -11.32 -14.84
N THR A 112 12.67 -12.21 -15.09
CA THR A 112 13.95 -12.25 -14.38
C THR A 112 14.78 -10.98 -14.56
N LYS A 113 14.59 -10.24 -15.66
CA LYS A 113 15.25 -8.97 -15.93
C LYS A 113 14.83 -7.81 -15.02
N VAL A 114 13.83 -8.00 -14.17
CA VAL A 114 13.50 -7.05 -13.09
C VAL A 114 14.49 -7.11 -11.92
N TYR A 115 15.36 -8.12 -11.90
CA TYR A 115 16.42 -8.26 -10.90
C TYR A 115 17.74 -7.72 -11.41
N ILE A 116 18.54 -7.15 -10.51
CA ILE A 116 19.87 -6.61 -10.81
C ILE A 116 20.77 -7.69 -11.44
N LYS A 117 20.77 -8.90 -10.89
CA LYS A 117 21.54 -10.05 -11.40
C LYS A 117 20.81 -11.37 -11.08
N SER A 118 19.99 -11.85 -12.00
CA SER A 118 19.30 -13.16 -11.86
C SER A 118 20.18 -14.37 -12.22
N ASP A 119 21.15 -14.18 -13.12
CA ASP A 119 21.83 -15.27 -13.85
C ASP A 119 23.28 -15.51 -13.39
N ASP A 120 23.75 -14.80 -12.36
CA ASP A 120 25.11 -14.82 -11.81
C ASP A 120 25.18 -15.77 -10.58
N PRO A 121 26.28 -16.50 -10.29
CA PRO A 121 26.47 -17.19 -9.00
C PRO A 121 26.26 -16.28 -7.77
N ASP A 122 26.58 -14.99 -7.87
CA ASP A 122 26.30 -13.98 -6.84
C ASP A 122 24.95 -13.27 -7.10
N LYS A 123 23.86 -14.05 -7.09
CA LYS A 123 22.51 -13.57 -7.44
C LYS A 123 22.07 -12.36 -6.61
N ASP A 124 21.94 -11.21 -7.27
CA ASP A 124 21.29 -10.03 -6.72
C ASP A 124 19.84 -10.02 -7.19
N LEU A 125 18.98 -10.64 -6.38
CA LEU A 125 17.53 -10.72 -6.62
C LEU A 125 16.79 -9.47 -6.12
N SER A 126 17.49 -8.39 -5.82
CA SER A 126 16.84 -7.09 -5.59
C SER A 126 16.59 -6.37 -6.91
N SER A 127 15.69 -5.40 -6.87
CA SER A 127 15.32 -4.58 -8.03
C SER A 127 15.85 -3.15 -7.92
N TYR A 128 16.93 -2.91 -7.16
CA TYR A 128 17.50 -1.57 -7.01
C TYR A 128 19.02 -1.52 -6.80
N HIS A 129 19.58 -0.38 -7.18
CA HIS A 129 20.91 0.08 -6.79
C HIS A 129 20.78 1.39 -6.02
N LEU A 130 21.37 1.43 -4.84
CA LEU A 130 21.50 2.64 -4.05
C LEU A 130 22.99 2.96 -3.92
N HIS A 131 23.39 4.14 -4.36
CA HIS A 131 24.73 4.66 -4.15
C HIS A 131 24.66 5.87 -3.21
N LYS A 132 25.19 5.68 -2.00
CA LYS A 132 25.32 6.72 -0.99
C LYS A 132 26.50 7.62 -1.31
N ASN A 133 26.33 8.93 -1.16
CA ASN A 133 27.45 9.85 -1.35
C ASN A 133 28.46 9.71 -0.19
N LYS A 134 29.70 9.31 -0.50
CA LYS A 134 30.78 9.03 0.46
C LYS A 134 31.11 10.19 1.42
N PHE A 135 30.77 11.43 1.06
CA PHE A 135 31.12 12.61 1.85
C PHE A 135 29.99 13.15 2.74
N GLY A 136 28.87 12.42 2.88
CA GLY A 136 27.79 12.82 3.78
C GLY A 136 27.04 14.09 3.36
N THR A 137 27.23 14.56 2.13
CA THR A 137 26.50 15.70 1.55
C THR A 137 25.00 15.42 1.40
N GLY A 138 24.59 14.16 1.55
CA GLY A 138 23.19 13.74 1.42
C GLY A 138 22.68 13.90 0.00
N LEU A 139 23.53 13.72 -1.02
CA LEU A 139 23.17 13.71 -2.45
C LEU A 139 23.33 12.28 -2.99
N ASP A 140 22.45 11.40 -2.54
CA ASP A 140 22.45 9.99 -2.92
C ASP A 140 22.02 9.80 -4.38
N SER A 141 22.15 8.57 -4.89
CA SER A 141 21.52 8.18 -6.15
C SER A 141 20.83 6.84 -6.00
N LEU A 142 19.66 6.71 -6.62
CA LEU A 142 18.82 5.52 -6.57
C LEU A 142 18.48 5.13 -8.00
N ALA A 143 18.79 3.89 -8.39
CA ALA A 143 18.27 3.27 -9.59
C ALA A 143 17.36 2.11 -9.22
N VAL A 144 16.20 2.03 -9.85
CA VAL A 144 15.22 0.94 -9.66
C VAL A 144 14.93 0.27 -11.00
N LEU A 145 14.69 -1.03 -10.95
CA LEU A 145 14.13 -1.81 -12.04
C LEU A 145 12.64 -2.00 -11.77
N ARG A 146 11.80 -1.51 -12.69
CA ARG A 146 10.34 -1.60 -12.61
C ARG A 146 9.78 -2.27 -13.85
N VAL A 147 8.58 -2.81 -13.72
CA VAL A 147 7.81 -3.37 -14.82
C VAL A 147 6.71 -2.40 -15.22
N ASN A 148 6.53 -2.21 -16.52
CA ASN A 148 5.43 -1.46 -17.07
C ASN A 148 4.36 -2.41 -17.60
N TYR A 149 3.10 -2.13 -17.27
CA TYR A 149 1.95 -2.96 -17.61
C TYR A 149 1.02 -2.26 -18.59
N SER A 150 0.33 -3.04 -19.41
CA SER A 150 -0.77 -2.55 -20.22
C SER A 150 -1.98 -2.20 -19.36
N SER A 151 -2.95 -1.50 -19.94
CA SER A 151 -4.24 -1.26 -19.29
C SER A 151 -5.00 -2.54 -18.93
N THR A 152 -4.64 -3.68 -19.51
CA THR A 152 -5.21 -5.00 -19.21
C THR A 152 -4.39 -5.78 -18.18
N GLY A 153 -3.28 -5.23 -17.68
CA GLY A 153 -2.40 -5.86 -16.69
C GLY A 153 -1.35 -6.81 -17.30
N GLU A 154 -1.16 -6.75 -18.62
CA GLU A 154 -0.15 -7.56 -19.33
C GLU A 154 1.23 -6.92 -19.21
N TYR A 155 2.27 -7.76 -19.18
CA TYR A 155 3.64 -7.28 -19.26
C TYR A 155 3.89 -6.56 -20.59
N ILE A 156 4.43 -5.35 -20.55
CA ILE A 156 4.90 -4.64 -21.75
C ILE A 156 6.42 -4.65 -21.81
N ARG A 157 7.09 -4.17 -20.75
CA ARG A 157 8.53 -3.92 -20.74
C ARG A 157 9.09 -3.79 -19.32
N THR A 158 10.40 -3.92 -19.22
CA THR A 158 11.19 -3.66 -18.01
C THR A 158 12.01 -2.40 -18.20
N GLU A 159 11.90 -1.48 -17.25
CA GLU A 159 12.54 -0.16 -17.29
C GLU A 159 13.50 -0.01 -16.10
N LYS A 160 14.66 0.59 -16.36
CA LYS A 160 15.57 1.09 -15.34
C LYS A 160 15.37 2.58 -15.19
N VAL A 161 14.86 2.99 -14.03
CA VAL A 161 14.70 4.40 -13.68
C VAL A 161 15.78 4.78 -12.68
N ALA A 162 16.56 5.82 -12.97
CA ALA A 162 17.57 6.32 -12.04
C ALA A 162 17.40 7.80 -11.71
N TRP A 163 17.54 8.09 -10.41
CA TRP A 163 17.42 9.38 -9.77
C TRP A 163 18.75 9.77 -9.15
N PHE A 164 19.27 10.95 -9.49
CA PHE A 164 20.56 11.43 -8.98
C PHE A 164 20.69 12.95 -9.07
N VAL A 165 21.49 13.52 -8.17
CA VAL A 165 21.82 14.96 -8.19
C VAL A 165 23.22 15.15 -8.76
N ARG A 166 23.36 16.00 -9.78
CA ARG A 166 24.67 16.37 -10.34
C ARG A 166 25.32 17.51 -9.55
N ALA A 167 26.59 17.80 -9.84
CA ALA A 167 27.38 18.85 -9.18
C ALA A 167 26.77 20.27 -9.29
N ASN A 168 25.85 20.49 -10.24
CA ASN A 168 25.11 21.74 -10.41
C ASN A 168 23.89 21.87 -9.46
N HIS A 169 23.73 20.99 -8.47
CA HIS A 169 22.58 20.95 -7.57
C HIS A 169 21.23 20.75 -8.28
N LYS A 170 21.24 20.07 -9.43
CA LYS A 170 20.02 19.71 -10.15
C LYS A 170 19.76 18.22 -10.03
N LEU A 171 18.50 17.87 -9.76
CA LEU A 171 18.01 16.50 -9.70
C LEU A 171 17.58 16.06 -11.09
N TYR A 172 18.18 14.96 -11.53
CA TYR A 172 17.88 14.32 -12.80
C TYR A 172 17.15 13.00 -12.56
N ARG A 173 16.24 12.69 -13.49
CA ARG A 173 15.60 11.38 -13.67
C ARG A 173 16.01 10.86 -15.04
N THR A 174 16.43 9.62 -15.11
CA THR A 174 16.65 8.88 -16.36
C THR A 174 15.70 7.71 -16.39
N CYS A 175 15.16 7.40 -17.58
CA CYS A 175 14.43 6.17 -17.79
C CYS A 175 15.00 5.45 -19.01
N GLN A 176 15.52 4.25 -18.78
CA GLN A 176 16.13 3.39 -19.79
C GLN A 176 15.32 2.10 -19.93
N GLU A 177 15.00 1.71 -21.15
CA GLU A 177 14.43 0.37 -21.39
C GLU A 177 15.52 -0.72 -21.32
N ILE A 178 15.24 -1.79 -20.58
CA ILE A 178 16.13 -2.95 -20.42
C ILE A 178 15.62 -4.15 -21.22
N ASP A 179 14.30 -4.29 -21.33
CA ASP A 179 13.64 -5.39 -22.04
C ASP A 179 12.24 -4.97 -22.49
N GLY A 180 11.79 -5.44 -23.65
CA GLY A 180 10.47 -5.13 -24.20
C GLY A 180 10.53 -4.37 -25.53
N THR A 181 9.44 -3.66 -25.84
CA THR A 181 9.34 -2.83 -27.05
C THR A 181 9.56 -1.35 -26.68
N PRO A 182 10.56 -0.68 -27.29
CA PRO A 182 10.92 0.71 -27.00
C PRO A 182 9.75 1.67 -27.16
N ASP A 183 9.50 2.45 -26.11
CA ASP A 183 8.56 3.56 -26.13
C ASP A 183 9.31 4.90 -26.10
N ALA A 184 9.46 5.49 -27.28
CA ALA A 184 10.18 6.75 -27.47
C ALA A 184 9.56 7.94 -26.71
N GLU A 185 8.30 7.87 -26.30
CA GLU A 185 7.62 8.97 -25.59
C GLU A 185 7.86 8.92 -24.08
N THR A 186 8.07 7.73 -23.49
CA THR A 186 8.21 7.59 -22.04
C THR A 186 9.63 7.24 -21.58
N CYS A 187 10.27 6.26 -22.22
CA CYS A 187 11.53 5.68 -21.76
C CYS A 187 12.35 5.22 -22.97
N THR A 188 13.43 5.95 -23.25
CA THR A 188 14.29 5.70 -24.40
C THR A 188 15.28 4.56 -24.14
N ALA A 189 15.73 3.84 -25.17
CA ALA A 189 16.75 2.80 -25.04
C ALA A 189 18.10 3.33 -24.48
N ASP A 190 18.42 4.60 -24.73
CA ASP A 190 19.68 5.23 -24.31
C ASP A 190 19.62 5.89 -22.92
N GLY A 191 18.44 5.94 -22.29
CA GLY A 191 18.27 6.53 -20.96
C GLY A 191 18.47 8.05 -20.91
N LEU A 192 17.63 8.82 -21.62
CA LEU A 192 17.71 10.28 -21.64
C LEU A 192 17.59 10.89 -20.23
N GLU A 193 18.50 11.81 -19.93
CA GLU A 193 18.48 12.60 -18.69
C GLU A 193 17.47 13.74 -18.78
N VAL A 194 16.49 13.71 -17.87
CA VAL A 194 15.50 14.77 -17.71
C VAL A 194 15.74 15.48 -16.38
N GLU A 195 15.90 16.79 -16.45
CA GLU A 195 16.00 17.63 -15.26
C GLU A 195 14.61 17.80 -14.63
N ILE A 196 14.46 17.41 -13.36
CA ILE A 196 13.17 17.45 -12.64
C ILE A 196 13.11 18.60 -11.63
N ALA A 197 14.23 18.91 -10.98
CA ALA A 197 14.29 19.98 -10.00
C ALA A 197 15.66 20.68 -9.99
N GLU A 198 15.63 21.98 -9.74
CA GLU A 198 16.83 22.82 -9.56
C GLU A 198 17.06 23.13 -8.07
N ASN A 199 18.31 23.46 -7.71
CA ASN A 199 18.71 23.92 -6.37
C ASN A 199 18.34 22.91 -5.26
N VAL A 200 18.62 21.64 -5.52
CA VAL A 200 18.49 20.56 -4.55
C VAL A 200 19.71 20.56 -3.64
N GLU A 201 19.49 20.89 -2.37
CA GLU A 201 20.54 20.87 -1.35
C GLU A 201 20.74 19.50 -0.73
N LYS A 202 19.65 18.73 -0.61
CA LYS A 202 19.66 17.40 -0.03
C LYS A 202 18.74 16.49 -0.83
N PHE A 203 19.19 15.28 -1.07
CA PHE A 203 18.48 14.16 -1.64
C PHE A 203 19.04 12.86 -1.03
N SER A 204 18.47 12.43 0.10
CA SER A 204 18.92 11.26 0.85
C SER A 204 17.90 10.14 0.77
N VAL A 205 18.36 8.92 0.47
CA VAL A 205 17.50 7.75 0.27
C VAL A 205 17.86 6.68 1.30
N ILE A 206 16.96 6.38 2.22
CA ILE A 206 17.22 5.47 3.34
C ILE A 206 16.37 4.21 3.15
N PRO A 207 16.98 3.06 2.84
CA PRO A 207 16.25 1.80 2.72
C PRO A 207 15.79 1.33 4.09
N ALA A 208 14.70 0.59 4.10
CA ALA A 208 14.10 0.12 5.34
C ALA A 208 13.74 -1.36 5.24
N LYS A 209 14.07 -2.09 6.31
CA LYS A 209 13.60 -3.47 6.52
C LYS A 209 12.35 -3.44 7.39
N PRO A 210 11.48 -4.45 7.31
CA PRO A 210 10.43 -4.64 8.32
C PRO A 210 11.06 -4.73 9.71
N ARG A 211 10.52 -4.01 10.71
CA ARG A 211 11.03 -3.98 12.10
C ARG A 211 11.02 -5.35 12.80
N VAL A 212 10.19 -6.26 12.32
CA VAL A 212 10.10 -7.62 12.85
C VAL A 212 10.85 -8.54 11.89
N LEU A 213 12.10 -8.84 12.24
CA LEU A 213 12.94 -9.84 11.55
C LEU A 213 12.54 -11.28 11.91
N ASP A 214 11.78 -11.46 13.01
CA ASP A 214 11.28 -12.76 13.45
C ASP A 214 9.88 -13.02 12.89
N ALA A 215 9.82 -13.81 11.82
CA ALA A 215 8.56 -14.29 11.22
C ALA A 215 7.61 -14.91 12.26
N ASP A 216 8.13 -15.42 13.38
CA ASP A 216 7.34 -16.02 14.46
C ASP A 216 6.63 -14.99 15.35
N ALA A 217 7.19 -13.79 15.55
CA ALA A 217 6.57 -12.75 16.39
C ALA A 217 5.36 -12.08 15.72
N SER A 218 5.28 -12.16 14.39
CA SER A 218 4.15 -11.64 13.59
C SER A 218 3.12 -12.72 13.24
N LYS A 219 3.42 -13.98 13.55
CA LYS A 219 2.54 -15.12 13.24
C LYS A 219 1.37 -15.18 14.22
N LEU A 220 0.17 -14.95 13.73
CA LEU A 220 -1.07 -15.08 14.49
C LEU A 220 -1.62 -16.50 14.44
N PHE A 221 -1.37 -17.23 13.35
CA PHE A 221 -1.82 -18.61 13.19
C PHE A 221 -0.86 -19.45 12.33
N PRO A 222 -0.72 -20.76 12.62
CA PRO A 222 -1.01 -21.34 13.91
C PRO A 222 -0.01 -20.82 14.95
N ASN A 223 -0.49 -20.51 16.15
CA ASN A 223 0.33 -20.07 17.27
C ASN A 223 0.28 -21.14 18.35
N TYR A 224 1.27 -22.05 18.32
CA TYR A 224 1.39 -23.16 19.26
C TYR A 224 2.46 -22.84 20.31
N PRO A 225 2.10 -22.76 21.60
CA PRO A 225 3.09 -22.72 22.67
C PRO A 225 3.85 -24.06 22.81
N ASP A 226 3.27 -25.16 22.31
CA ASP A 226 3.85 -26.50 22.33
C ASP A 226 4.22 -26.93 20.91
N ALA A 227 5.52 -27.10 20.65
CA ALA A 227 6.06 -27.49 19.35
C ALA A 227 5.62 -28.90 18.89
N SER A 228 4.99 -29.71 19.75
CA SER A 228 4.44 -31.03 19.40
C SER A 228 3.06 -30.97 18.72
N LYS A 229 2.30 -29.89 18.91
CA LYS A 229 1.04 -29.63 18.19
C LYS A 229 1.39 -28.81 16.94
N LYS A 230 1.44 -29.46 15.77
CA LYS A 230 1.69 -28.77 14.49
C LYS A 230 0.56 -29.10 13.52
N GLY A 231 -0.21 -28.08 13.13
CA GLY A 231 -1.22 -28.23 12.09
C GLY A 231 -2.33 -27.21 12.20
N PHE A 232 -3.46 -27.56 11.62
CA PHE A 232 -4.73 -26.88 11.77
C PHE A 232 -5.83 -27.92 11.56
N ARG A 233 -7.07 -27.56 11.90
CA ARG A 233 -8.25 -28.34 11.55
C ARG A 233 -9.36 -27.42 11.08
N PHE A 234 -10.37 -28.04 10.48
CA PHE A 234 -11.61 -27.38 10.13
C PHE A 234 -12.76 -27.90 10.98
N ILE A 235 -13.63 -27.00 11.38
CA ILE A 235 -14.89 -27.34 12.06
C ILE A 235 -16.01 -26.98 11.10
N ALA A 236 -16.68 -28.01 10.57
CA ALA A 236 -17.83 -27.81 9.70
C ALA A 236 -18.98 -27.18 10.47
N TYR A 237 -19.65 -26.21 9.87
CA TYR A 237 -20.90 -25.63 10.36
C TYR A 237 -22.09 -26.20 9.61
N GLU A 238 -23.19 -26.41 10.32
CA GLU A 238 -24.42 -26.95 9.80
C GLU A 238 -25.61 -26.14 10.32
N ASN A 239 -26.43 -25.67 9.39
CA ASN A 239 -27.73 -25.07 9.66
C ASN A 239 -28.63 -25.30 8.43
N THR A 240 -29.45 -26.34 8.51
CA THR A 240 -30.31 -26.77 7.40
C THR A 240 -31.37 -25.73 7.03
N SER A 241 -31.78 -24.87 7.96
CA SER A 241 -32.76 -23.81 7.70
C SER A 241 -32.24 -22.72 6.76
N GLU A 242 -30.91 -22.52 6.73
CA GLU A 242 -30.22 -21.53 5.91
C GLU A 242 -29.40 -22.17 4.77
N MET A 243 -29.68 -23.45 4.46
CA MET A 243 -28.98 -24.24 3.42
C MET A 243 -27.47 -24.41 3.67
N PHE A 244 -27.04 -24.34 4.93
CA PHE A 244 -25.68 -24.72 5.33
C PHE A 244 -25.64 -26.22 5.61
N LEU A 245 -25.17 -27.01 4.65
CA LEU A 245 -25.09 -28.45 4.78
C LEU A 245 -23.71 -28.87 5.28
N LYS A 246 -23.71 -29.88 6.16
CA LYS A 246 -22.50 -30.46 6.70
C LYS A 246 -21.66 -31.09 5.58
N ALA A 247 -20.40 -30.70 5.53
CA ALA A 247 -19.35 -31.38 4.79
C ALA A 247 -18.30 -31.91 5.78
N GLU A 248 -17.37 -32.73 5.30
CA GLU A 248 -16.42 -33.45 6.15
C GLU A 248 -15.00 -32.93 5.97
N SER A 249 -14.27 -32.83 7.07
CA SER A 249 -12.83 -32.53 7.06
C SER A 249 -12.04 -33.73 7.55
N SER A 250 -11.00 -34.13 6.83
CA SER A 250 -10.12 -35.23 7.21
C SER A 250 -8.64 -34.81 7.15
N PRO A 251 -7.84 -35.02 8.21
CA PRO A 251 -8.23 -35.59 9.51
C PRO A 251 -9.09 -34.64 10.36
N ILE A 252 -10.12 -35.16 11.04
CA ILE A 252 -11.04 -34.36 11.88
C ILE A 252 -10.30 -33.65 13.03
N LYS A 253 -9.24 -34.27 13.57
CA LYS A 253 -8.41 -33.70 14.65
C LYS A 253 -7.39 -32.67 14.16
N GLY A 254 -7.23 -32.55 12.84
CA GLY A 254 -6.25 -31.68 12.22
C GLY A 254 -4.91 -32.34 11.93
N ALA A 255 -4.17 -31.72 11.02
CA ALA A 255 -2.82 -32.07 10.63
C ALA A 255 -2.18 -30.86 9.91
N SER A 256 -0.96 -31.00 9.40
CA SER A 256 -0.36 -30.00 8.50
C SER A 256 -1.07 -29.92 7.14
N THR A 257 -1.85 -30.95 6.79
CA THR A 257 -2.65 -31.06 5.57
C THR A 257 -4.04 -31.59 5.92
N VAL A 258 -5.09 -30.91 5.48
CA VAL A 258 -6.49 -31.28 5.74
C VAL A 258 -7.28 -31.23 4.44
N SER A 259 -8.07 -32.28 4.19
CA SER A 259 -8.95 -32.40 3.02
C SER A 259 -10.40 -32.12 3.39
N LEU A 260 -11.09 -31.32 2.59
CA LEU A 260 -12.52 -31.06 2.66
C LEU A 260 -13.25 -31.96 1.66
N THR A 261 -14.26 -32.69 2.11
CA THR A 261 -14.94 -33.77 1.37
C THR A 261 -16.44 -33.75 1.62
N ASN A 262 -17.18 -34.60 0.90
CA ASN A 262 -18.63 -34.77 1.05
C ASN A 262 -19.41 -33.44 0.82
N MET A 263 -18.99 -32.67 -0.19
CA MET A 263 -19.66 -31.44 -0.60
C MET A 263 -20.79 -31.77 -1.59
N VAL A 264 -21.88 -31.03 -1.51
CA VAL A 264 -23.07 -31.19 -2.33
C VAL A 264 -23.07 -30.15 -3.44
N THR A 265 -23.48 -30.55 -4.65
CA THR A 265 -23.59 -29.64 -5.79
C THR A 265 -24.94 -28.91 -5.80
N ASN A 266 -24.90 -27.65 -6.23
CA ASN A 266 -26.05 -26.81 -6.59
C ASN A 266 -26.46 -26.98 -8.06
N TYR A 267 -25.83 -27.90 -8.78
CA TYR A 267 -26.17 -28.19 -10.17
C TYR A 267 -27.63 -28.61 -10.30
N LYS A 268 -28.33 -27.99 -11.24
CA LYS A 268 -29.63 -28.45 -11.72
C LYS A 268 -29.50 -28.80 -13.20
N SER A 269 -30.09 -29.92 -13.61
CA SER A 269 -30.04 -30.40 -14.99
C SER A 269 -30.73 -29.46 -15.99
N ASP A 270 -31.63 -28.59 -15.50
CA ASP A 270 -32.32 -27.57 -16.29
C ASP A 270 -31.50 -26.27 -16.49
N GLY A 271 -30.28 -26.21 -15.92
CA GLY A 271 -29.40 -25.03 -16.00
C GLY A 271 -29.85 -23.84 -15.15
N SER A 272 -30.95 -23.95 -14.39
CA SER A 272 -31.41 -22.89 -13.49
C SER A 272 -30.53 -22.81 -12.24
N MET A 273 -30.29 -21.60 -11.73
CA MET A 273 -29.64 -21.44 -10.42
C MET A 273 -30.67 -21.65 -9.30
N PRO A 274 -30.37 -22.42 -8.24
CA PRO A 274 -31.22 -22.46 -7.05
C PRO A 274 -31.35 -21.07 -6.43
N SER A 275 -32.56 -20.73 -5.99
CA SER A 275 -32.83 -19.47 -5.28
C SER A 275 -32.05 -19.34 -3.98
N ASN A 276 -31.83 -20.47 -3.29
CA ASN A 276 -30.99 -20.57 -2.10
C ASN A 276 -29.95 -21.67 -2.33
N PRO A 277 -28.75 -21.33 -2.84
CA PRO A 277 -27.70 -22.31 -3.05
C PRO A 277 -27.20 -22.87 -1.72
N VAL A 278 -26.96 -24.18 -1.70
CA VAL A 278 -26.24 -24.89 -0.64
C VAL A 278 -24.85 -24.29 -0.47
N LYS A 279 -24.45 -24.10 0.78
CA LYS A 279 -23.12 -23.63 1.17
C LYS A 279 -22.52 -24.58 2.20
N HIS A 280 -21.22 -24.82 2.07
CA HIS A 280 -20.42 -25.52 3.07
C HIS A 280 -19.51 -24.52 3.75
N VAL A 281 -19.52 -24.52 5.08
CA VAL A 281 -18.83 -23.53 5.90
C VAL A 281 -17.90 -24.25 6.85
N PHE A 282 -16.62 -23.87 6.84
CA PHE A 282 -15.57 -24.48 7.62
C PHE A 282 -14.84 -23.42 8.43
N PHE A 283 -14.91 -23.52 9.75
CA PHE A 283 -14.19 -22.64 10.66
C PHE A 283 -12.78 -23.16 10.90
N LEU A 284 -11.79 -22.28 10.81
CA LEU A 284 -10.40 -22.60 11.10
C LEU A 284 -10.19 -22.73 12.61
N ALA A 285 -9.46 -23.77 13.01
CA ALA A 285 -9.09 -24.02 14.40
C ALA A 285 -7.69 -24.66 14.51
N ASP A 286 -7.12 -24.59 15.70
CA ASP A 286 -5.89 -25.31 16.04
C ASP A 286 -6.13 -26.84 16.00
N SER A 287 -5.11 -27.59 15.58
CA SER A 287 -5.15 -29.05 15.66
C SER A 287 -5.17 -29.51 17.12
N VAL A 288 -5.86 -30.62 17.39
CA VAL A 288 -6.01 -31.18 18.74
C VAL A 288 -5.29 -32.50 18.87
N GLY A 289 -4.89 -32.85 20.10
CA GLY A 289 -4.20 -34.11 20.38
C GLY A 289 -5.05 -35.34 20.05
N SER A 290 -4.40 -36.50 19.92
CA SER A 290 -5.07 -37.80 19.69
C SER A 290 -6.09 -38.16 20.76
N ASP A 291 -5.98 -37.58 21.95
CA ASP A 291 -6.80 -37.92 23.11
C ASP A 291 -7.98 -36.96 23.31
N GLU A 292 -8.01 -35.84 22.56
CA GLU A 292 -9.11 -34.87 22.61
C GLU A 292 -10.29 -35.35 21.73
N ALA A 293 -11.52 -35.13 22.20
CA ALA A 293 -12.73 -35.54 21.50
C ALA A 293 -12.91 -34.79 20.17
N ALA A 294 -13.50 -35.47 19.18
CA ALA A 294 -13.91 -34.82 17.94
C ALA A 294 -15.00 -33.77 18.22
N VAL A 295 -14.86 -32.60 17.62
CA VAL A 295 -15.78 -31.47 17.79
C VAL A 295 -16.99 -31.64 16.88
N THR A 296 -18.19 -31.45 17.42
CA THR A 296 -19.44 -31.52 16.64
C THR A 296 -19.70 -30.19 15.93
N ALA A 297 -20.43 -30.22 14.81
CA ALA A 297 -20.74 -29.03 14.01
C ALA A 297 -21.45 -27.92 14.79
N SER A 298 -22.27 -28.28 15.78
CA SER A 298 -22.99 -27.35 16.66
C SER A 298 -22.11 -26.61 17.67
N SER A 299 -20.85 -27.05 17.85
CA SER A 299 -19.92 -26.48 18.83
C SER A 299 -18.86 -25.56 18.23
N TRP A 300 -19.04 -25.16 16.97
CA TRP A 300 -18.09 -24.32 16.22
C TRP A 300 -17.70 -23.02 16.96
N LYS A 301 -18.66 -22.33 17.61
CA LYS A 301 -18.42 -21.04 18.28
C LYS A 301 -17.31 -21.11 19.33
N ASN A 302 -17.27 -22.20 20.08
CA ASN A 302 -16.33 -22.39 21.18
C ASN A 302 -15.02 -23.03 20.74
N ASN A 303 -14.98 -23.56 19.51
CA ASN A 303 -13.86 -24.37 19.03
C ASN A 303 -13.10 -23.72 17.87
N CYS A 304 -13.68 -22.71 17.20
CA CYS A 304 -12.96 -21.94 16.19
C CYS A 304 -11.90 -21.05 16.83
N LYS A 305 -10.84 -20.77 16.08
CA LYS A 305 -9.79 -19.85 16.54
C LYS A 305 -10.27 -18.41 16.37
N ALA A 306 -10.76 -17.82 17.46
CA ALA A 306 -11.05 -16.40 17.50
C ALA A 306 -9.74 -15.60 17.45
N LEU A 307 -9.69 -14.64 16.53
CA LEU A 307 -8.56 -13.76 16.30
C LEU A 307 -9.03 -12.31 16.35
N THR A 308 -8.20 -11.44 16.92
CA THR A 308 -8.44 -10.00 16.98
C THR A 308 -7.56 -9.30 15.95
N PHE A 309 -8.18 -8.62 15.01
CA PHE A 309 -7.55 -7.86 13.93
C PHE A 309 -7.63 -6.37 14.26
N GLN A 310 -6.48 -5.75 14.45
CA GLN A 310 -6.35 -4.35 14.77
C GLN A 310 -6.74 -3.47 13.59
N LYS A 311 -7.48 -2.39 13.86
CA LYS A 311 -7.86 -1.41 12.84
C LYS A 311 -6.62 -0.83 12.14
N GLY A 312 -6.65 -0.82 10.81
CA GLY A 312 -5.62 -0.21 9.96
C GLY A 312 -4.33 -1.02 9.90
N LYS A 313 -4.34 -2.26 10.40
CA LYS A 313 -3.23 -3.21 10.22
C LYS A 313 -3.56 -4.18 9.08
N THR A 314 -2.51 -4.59 8.39
CA THR A 314 -2.60 -5.55 7.29
C THR A 314 -2.22 -6.93 7.78
N TYR A 315 -2.85 -7.93 7.21
CA TYR A 315 -2.71 -9.32 7.55
C TYR A 315 -2.52 -10.12 6.27
N GLU A 316 -1.63 -11.11 6.29
CA GLU A 316 -1.48 -12.08 5.21
C GLU A 316 -1.97 -13.43 5.68
N LEU A 317 -3.00 -13.96 5.02
CA LEU A 317 -3.34 -15.37 5.10
C LEU A 317 -2.65 -16.08 3.96
N SER A 318 -1.79 -17.04 4.29
CA SER A 318 -1.18 -17.94 3.32
C SER A 318 -1.63 -19.38 3.54
N LEU A 319 -1.72 -20.13 2.45
CA LEU A 319 -2.08 -21.54 2.44
C LEU A 319 -1.45 -22.19 1.21
N GLU A 320 -1.33 -23.49 1.22
CA GLU A 320 -0.92 -24.26 0.04
C GLU A 320 -2.07 -25.13 -0.43
N MET A 321 -2.24 -25.19 -1.75
CA MET A 321 -3.12 -26.16 -2.39
C MET A 321 -2.23 -27.15 -3.12
N THR A 322 -2.35 -28.43 -2.77
CA THR A 322 -1.56 -29.49 -3.40
C THR A 322 -2.03 -29.74 -4.83
N ASP A 323 -1.18 -30.33 -5.66
CA ASP A 323 -1.59 -30.75 -7.01
C ASP A 323 -2.74 -31.74 -6.90
N MET A 324 -3.86 -31.33 -7.49
CA MET A 324 -5.06 -32.12 -7.53
C MET A 324 -5.14 -32.76 -8.91
N ASN A 325 -4.56 -33.96 -9.05
CA ASN A 325 -4.91 -34.91 -10.12
C ASN A 325 -6.36 -35.42 -9.93
N ASN A 326 -7.32 -34.50 -9.73
CA ASN A 326 -8.73 -34.79 -9.49
C ASN A 326 -9.62 -33.78 -10.25
N GLN A 327 -10.93 -33.85 -10.02
CA GLN A 327 -11.92 -33.09 -10.79
C GLN A 327 -12.02 -31.61 -10.38
N LEU A 328 -11.29 -31.16 -9.35
CA LEU A 328 -11.18 -29.74 -9.01
C LEU A 328 -10.46 -28.91 -10.07
N ARG A 329 -9.75 -29.55 -11.00
CA ARG A 329 -9.24 -28.89 -12.22
C ARG A 329 -10.36 -28.30 -13.09
N MET A 330 -11.58 -28.79 -12.93
CA MET A 330 -12.78 -28.28 -13.60
C MET A 330 -13.53 -27.24 -12.75
N PHE A 331 -12.93 -26.73 -11.67
CA PHE A 331 -13.47 -25.60 -10.94
C PHE A 331 -13.65 -24.41 -11.88
N ARG A 332 -14.82 -23.78 -11.88
CA ARG A 332 -15.15 -22.69 -12.79
C ARG A 332 -15.21 -21.36 -12.04
N PRO A 333 -14.18 -20.49 -12.15
CA PRO A 333 -14.23 -19.14 -11.59
C PRO A 333 -15.50 -18.39 -12.02
N GLY A 334 -16.14 -17.69 -11.08
CA GLY A 334 -17.39 -16.96 -11.31
C GLY A 334 -18.66 -17.80 -11.32
N VAL A 335 -18.55 -19.14 -11.31
CA VAL A 335 -19.69 -20.07 -11.19
C VAL A 335 -19.57 -20.86 -9.91
N ASP A 336 -18.46 -21.58 -9.73
CA ASP A 336 -18.12 -22.22 -8.47
C ASP A 336 -17.53 -21.17 -7.52
N HIS A 337 -17.85 -21.31 -6.24
CA HIS A 337 -17.46 -20.38 -5.20
C HIS A 337 -16.62 -21.09 -4.16
N PHE A 338 -15.40 -20.62 -3.97
CA PHE A 338 -14.56 -20.98 -2.85
C PHE A 338 -13.94 -19.70 -2.33
N ALA A 339 -14.19 -19.38 -1.07
CA ALA A 339 -13.76 -18.13 -0.48
C ALA A 339 -13.28 -18.33 0.95
N VAL A 340 -12.41 -17.43 1.39
CA VAL A 340 -12.01 -17.29 2.79
C VAL A 340 -12.39 -15.91 3.29
N GLY A 341 -12.93 -15.85 4.50
CA GLY A 341 -13.36 -14.60 5.11
C GLY A 341 -13.29 -14.66 6.62
N ILE A 342 -13.76 -13.59 7.25
CA ILE A 342 -13.83 -13.48 8.71
C ILE A 342 -15.30 -13.40 9.10
N ARG A 343 -15.69 -14.18 10.13
CA ARG A 343 -17.05 -14.19 10.67
C ARG A 343 -17.06 -13.87 12.15
N ASN A 344 -18.06 -13.10 12.56
CA ASN A 344 -18.29 -12.83 13.98
C ASN A 344 -18.87 -14.09 14.65
N VAL A 345 -18.43 -14.36 15.88
CA VAL A 345 -18.85 -15.49 16.72
C VAL A 345 -20.02 -15.14 17.66
N GLY A 346 -20.45 -13.88 17.70
CA GLY A 346 -21.43 -13.37 18.69
C GLY A 346 -22.89 -13.76 18.50
N GLY A 347 -23.26 -14.49 17.43
CA GLY A 347 -24.64 -14.89 17.11
C GLY A 347 -24.79 -16.38 16.83
N ASP A 348 -26.02 -16.85 16.56
CA ASP A 348 -26.32 -18.28 16.27
C ASP A 348 -25.94 -18.74 14.87
N ALA A 349 -25.71 -17.78 13.97
CA ALA A 349 -25.21 -18.01 12.62
C ALA A 349 -23.91 -17.22 12.37
N PRO A 350 -23.02 -17.72 11.49
CA PRO A 350 -21.86 -16.97 11.02
C PRO A 350 -22.29 -15.64 10.39
N ALA A 351 -22.11 -14.54 11.10
CA ALA A 351 -22.39 -13.21 10.57
C ALA A 351 -21.18 -12.66 9.82
N VAL A 352 -21.42 -12.13 8.61
CA VAL A 352 -20.42 -11.38 7.86
C VAL A 352 -20.07 -10.11 8.64
N ILE A 353 -18.78 -9.81 8.74
CA ILE A 353 -18.31 -8.58 9.34
C ILE A 353 -18.36 -7.48 8.28
N PRO A 354 -19.10 -6.37 8.50
CA PRO A 354 -19.11 -5.25 7.56
C PRO A 354 -17.68 -4.75 7.27
N ASP A 355 -17.43 -4.33 6.03
CA ASP A 355 -16.13 -3.79 5.57
C ASP A 355 -14.95 -4.78 5.56
N VAL A 356 -15.16 -6.07 5.84
CA VAL A 356 -14.14 -7.12 5.66
C VAL A 356 -14.62 -8.06 4.54
N PRO A 357 -14.09 -7.92 3.31
CA PRO A 357 -14.53 -8.74 2.19
C PRO A 357 -14.07 -10.19 2.35
N ASP A 358 -14.81 -11.11 1.74
CA ASP A 358 -14.32 -12.46 1.50
C ASP A 358 -13.38 -12.45 0.29
N PHE A 359 -12.35 -13.30 0.36
CA PHE A 359 -11.36 -13.47 -0.68
C PHE A 359 -11.63 -14.77 -1.42
N LEU A 360 -11.80 -14.70 -2.73
CA LEU A 360 -11.96 -15.88 -3.57
C LEU A 360 -10.64 -16.63 -3.67
N ILE A 361 -10.70 -17.95 -3.49
CA ILE A 361 -9.58 -18.87 -3.67
C ILE A 361 -9.92 -19.78 -4.84
N TYR A 362 -9.03 -19.81 -5.83
CA TYR A 362 -9.20 -20.69 -6.98
C TYR A 362 -8.27 -21.91 -6.86
N PRO A 363 -8.83 -23.13 -6.88
CA PRO A 363 -8.03 -24.34 -7.00
C PRO A 363 -7.19 -24.33 -8.28
N PRO A 364 -5.99 -24.94 -8.28
CA PRO A 364 -5.17 -25.01 -9.48
C PRO A 364 -5.81 -25.88 -10.57
N ALA A 365 -5.83 -25.39 -11.82
CA ALA A 365 -6.33 -26.16 -12.96
C ALA A 365 -5.35 -27.23 -13.47
N HIS A 366 -4.08 -27.14 -13.09
CA HIS A 366 -3.00 -28.03 -13.54
C HIS A 366 -1.93 -28.23 -12.45
N SER A 367 -1.11 -29.27 -12.60
CA SER A 367 -0.05 -29.63 -11.65
C SER A 367 0.96 -28.52 -11.36
N ASN A 368 1.28 -27.71 -12.37
CA ASN A 368 2.22 -26.58 -12.24
C ASN A 368 1.63 -25.39 -11.47
N GLY A 369 0.33 -25.42 -11.15
CA GLY A 369 -0.37 -24.38 -10.41
C GLY A 369 -0.51 -24.70 -8.93
N ALA A 370 -0.09 -25.90 -8.52
CA ALA A 370 0.01 -26.27 -7.12
C ALA A 370 1.05 -25.40 -6.40
N GLY A 371 0.79 -25.06 -5.14
CA GLY A 371 1.72 -24.28 -4.34
C GLY A 371 1.05 -23.27 -3.43
N LYS A 372 1.88 -22.35 -2.92
CA LYS A 372 1.49 -21.32 -1.96
C LYS A 372 0.56 -20.29 -2.62
N ARG A 373 -0.54 -20.01 -1.96
CA ARG A 373 -1.48 -18.91 -2.21
C ARG A 373 -1.45 -18.01 -0.99
N SER A 374 -1.25 -16.72 -1.18
CA SER A 374 -1.33 -15.71 -0.12
C SER A 374 -2.35 -14.66 -0.50
N VAL A 375 -3.04 -14.15 0.51
CA VAL A 375 -3.93 -13.01 0.38
C VAL A 375 -3.66 -12.03 1.51
N SER A 376 -3.44 -10.77 1.15
CA SER A 376 -3.24 -9.68 2.08
C SER A 376 -4.52 -8.87 2.22
N PHE A 377 -4.90 -8.54 3.44
CA PHE A 377 -6.09 -7.74 3.73
C PHE A 377 -5.88 -6.82 4.91
N MET A 378 -6.54 -5.66 4.87
CA MET A 378 -6.52 -4.67 5.94
C MET A 378 -7.92 -4.53 6.53
N THR A 379 -8.03 -4.52 7.85
CA THR A 379 -9.32 -4.28 8.51
C THR A 379 -9.51 -2.79 8.76
N ARG A 380 -10.67 -2.24 8.38
CA ARG A 380 -11.03 -0.83 8.63
C ARG A 380 -11.60 -0.58 10.03
N GLY A 381 -11.74 -1.65 10.82
CA GLY A 381 -12.47 -1.67 12.08
C GLY A 381 -13.99 -1.70 11.90
N ILE A 382 -14.70 -2.14 12.93
CA ILE A 382 -16.18 -2.10 12.99
C ILE A 382 -16.61 -0.83 13.71
N ASP A 383 -17.75 -0.24 13.32
CA ASP A 383 -18.33 0.88 14.06
C ASP A 383 -18.95 0.38 15.37
N ASP A 384 -18.55 0.95 16.50
CA ASP A 384 -19.09 0.61 17.82
C ASP A 384 -20.48 1.23 18.09
N GLY A 385 -21.06 1.93 17.10
CA GLY A 385 -22.33 2.63 17.20
C GLY A 385 -22.20 4.07 17.70
N SER A 386 -20.99 4.49 18.09
CA SER A 386 -20.65 5.88 18.46
C SER A 386 -19.88 6.61 17.35
N GLY A 387 -19.70 5.99 16.18
CA GLY A 387 -18.90 6.51 15.08
C GLY A 387 -17.40 6.25 15.24
N ASN A 388 -17.00 5.51 16.29
CA ASN A 388 -15.63 5.08 16.48
C ASN A 388 -15.42 3.71 15.84
N LYS A 389 -14.34 3.57 15.08
CA LYS A 389 -13.93 2.30 14.49
C LYS A 389 -13.05 1.54 15.48
N ILE A 390 -13.48 0.36 15.91
CA ILE A 390 -12.80 -0.54 16.84
C ILE A 390 -12.23 -1.77 16.14
N ASP A 391 -11.36 -2.49 16.84
CA ASP A 391 -10.75 -3.74 16.36
C ASP A 391 -11.82 -4.80 16.03
N VAL A 392 -11.48 -5.67 15.09
CA VAL A 392 -12.37 -6.72 14.58
C VAL A 392 -12.01 -8.04 15.23
N THR A 393 -12.93 -8.66 15.97
CA THR A 393 -12.74 -10.02 16.51
C THR A 393 -13.63 -11.01 15.76
N GLY A 394 -13.03 -12.09 15.25
CA GLY A 394 -13.78 -13.11 14.52
C GLY A 394 -12.96 -14.38 14.25
N CYS A 395 -13.62 -15.37 13.67
CA CYS A 395 -12.98 -16.61 13.23
C CYS A 395 -12.77 -16.57 11.72
N ILE A 396 -11.64 -17.13 11.24
CA ILE A 396 -11.42 -17.36 9.81
C ILE A 396 -12.34 -18.49 9.35
N VAL A 397 -13.01 -18.27 8.23
CA VAL A 397 -14.02 -19.17 7.68
C VAL A 397 -13.78 -19.39 6.21
N PHE A 398 -13.79 -20.65 5.81
CA PHE A 398 -13.80 -21.06 4.40
C PHE A 398 -15.23 -21.39 4.00
N THR A 399 -15.70 -20.78 2.92
CA THR A 399 -17.03 -21.00 2.37
C THR A 399 -16.91 -21.60 0.98
N VAL A 400 -17.59 -22.72 0.75
CA VAL A 400 -17.61 -23.43 -0.54
C VAL A 400 -19.04 -23.57 -1.02
N SER A 401 -19.30 -23.24 -2.29
CA SER A 401 -20.55 -23.50 -2.98
C SER A 401 -20.23 -23.93 -4.41
N LEU A 402 -20.58 -25.17 -4.76
CA LEU A 402 -20.19 -25.78 -6.03
C LEU A 402 -21.43 -25.94 -6.90
N PHE A 403 -21.36 -25.47 -8.14
CA PHE A 403 -22.40 -25.61 -9.15
C PHE A 403 -21.98 -26.58 -10.26
N SER A 404 -20.70 -26.93 -10.31
CA SER A 404 -20.18 -27.99 -11.16
C SER A 404 -20.36 -29.35 -10.48
N PRO A 405 -21.13 -30.30 -11.05
CA PRO A 405 -21.47 -31.57 -10.39
C PRO A 405 -20.24 -32.48 -10.20
N THR A 406 -19.27 -32.35 -11.10
CA THR A 406 -18.04 -33.13 -11.07
C THR A 406 -17.05 -32.59 -10.03
N VAL A 407 -17.07 -31.28 -9.77
CA VAL A 407 -16.19 -30.65 -8.78
C VAL A 407 -16.58 -31.03 -7.36
N SER A 408 -17.88 -31.17 -7.06
CA SER A 408 -18.38 -31.49 -5.71
C SER A 408 -17.95 -32.86 -5.20
N MET A 409 -17.59 -33.78 -6.09
CA MET A 409 -17.11 -35.11 -5.73
C MET A 409 -15.62 -35.15 -5.33
N SER A 410 -14.87 -34.08 -5.58
CA SER A 410 -13.42 -34.06 -5.37
C SER A 410 -13.03 -33.42 -4.03
N PRO A 411 -12.03 -34.00 -3.32
CA PRO A 411 -11.51 -33.43 -2.08
C PRO A 411 -10.74 -32.13 -2.34
N ILE A 412 -11.04 -31.06 -1.61
CA ILE A 412 -10.20 -29.85 -1.57
C ILE A 412 -9.15 -30.03 -0.48
N THR A 413 -7.90 -30.21 -0.87
CA THR A 413 -6.78 -30.40 0.07
C THR A 413 -6.03 -29.11 0.30
N LEU A 414 -5.95 -28.69 1.56
CA LEU A 414 -5.24 -27.50 2.00
C LEU A 414 -4.08 -27.92 2.91
N SER A 415 -2.93 -27.28 2.78
CA SER A 415 -1.78 -27.47 3.65
C SER A 415 -1.20 -26.14 4.11
N ASN A 416 -0.41 -26.16 5.18
CA ASN A 416 0.41 -25.04 5.62
C ASN A 416 -0.34 -23.70 5.76
N ILE A 417 -1.57 -23.73 6.28
CA ILE A 417 -2.33 -22.50 6.54
C ILE A 417 -1.62 -21.69 7.62
N GLN A 418 -1.30 -20.44 7.31
CA GLN A 418 -0.62 -19.51 8.20
C GLN A 418 -1.24 -18.13 8.09
N LEU A 419 -1.44 -17.46 9.23
CA LEU A 419 -1.85 -16.06 9.28
C LEU A 419 -0.74 -15.25 9.92
N TYR A 420 -0.34 -14.19 9.25
CA TYR A 420 0.62 -13.21 9.72
C TYR A 420 -0.03 -11.85 9.85
N GLN A 421 0.31 -11.11 10.90
CA GLN A 421 0.15 -9.67 10.90
C GLN A 421 1.30 -9.08 10.10
N ILE A 422 0.99 -8.50 8.94
CA ILE A 422 1.96 -7.69 8.21
C ILE A 422 2.04 -6.38 8.98
N ASN A 423 3.22 -6.09 9.53
CA ASN A 423 3.48 -4.82 10.17
C ASN A 423 3.66 -3.74 9.10
N ASP A 424 2.54 -3.34 8.49
CA ASP A 424 2.44 -2.15 7.68
C ASP A 424 2.76 -0.96 8.57
N GLY A 425 3.92 -0.35 8.31
CA GLY A 425 4.29 0.96 8.86
C GLY A 425 5.41 0.97 9.91
N ASP A 426 5.82 -0.16 10.47
CA ASP A 426 6.99 -0.19 11.36
C ASP A 426 8.20 -0.64 10.53
N TYR A 427 8.69 0.27 9.70
CA TYR A 427 9.96 0.10 9.02
C TYR A 427 11.10 0.48 9.97
N MET A 428 12.07 -0.42 10.13
CA MET A 428 13.37 -0.03 10.68
C MET A 428 14.17 0.60 9.54
N PHE A 429 14.16 1.93 9.52
CA PHE A 429 15.10 2.72 8.73
C PHE A 429 16.46 2.55 9.35
N ASP A 430 17.31 1.80 8.66
CA ASP A 430 18.65 1.54 9.12
C ASP A 430 19.52 2.75 8.77
N GLU A 431 19.62 3.69 9.72
CA GLU A 431 20.47 4.88 9.58
C GLU A 431 21.96 4.52 9.56
N THR A 432 22.33 3.28 9.93
CA THR A 432 23.70 2.73 9.80
C THR A 432 24.03 2.25 8.40
N TYR A 433 23.10 2.37 7.43
CA TYR A 433 23.42 2.48 5.99
C TYR A 433 24.19 3.77 5.63
N THR A 434 24.66 4.52 6.63
CA THR A 434 25.68 5.54 6.45
C THR A 434 27.04 4.87 6.29
N PRO A 435 27.81 5.20 5.23
CA PRO A 435 29.08 4.54 5.00
C PRO A 435 30.06 4.94 6.09
N LEU A 436 30.32 4.05 7.03
CA LEU A 436 31.54 4.09 7.84
C LEU A 436 32.71 3.73 6.91
N LEU A 437 33.25 4.75 6.23
CA LEU A 437 34.65 4.88 5.80
C LEU A 437 35.31 3.71 5.03
N ALA A 438 34.56 2.79 4.44
CA ALA A 438 35.09 1.78 3.53
C ALA A 438 34.50 2.00 2.13
N ASP A 439 35.38 2.16 1.15
CA ASP A 439 35.03 2.26 -0.26
C ASP A 439 34.11 1.11 -0.67
N ASN A 440 32.85 1.43 -1.00
CA ASN A 440 31.78 0.51 -1.42
C ASN A 440 31.12 -0.30 -0.29
N TYR A 441 30.44 0.37 0.65
CA TYR A 441 29.39 -0.32 1.40
C TYR A 441 28.21 -0.63 0.48
N THR A 442 28.24 -1.80 -0.13
CA THR A 442 27.08 -2.48 -0.70
C THR A 442 26.38 -3.21 0.45
N PRO A 443 25.09 -2.97 0.74
CA PRO A 443 24.32 -3.88 1.59
C PRO A 443 24.57 -5.33 1.18
N SER A 444 24.66 -6.23 2.16
CA SER A 444 24.85 -7.64 1.86
C SER A 444 23.79 -8.08 0.84
N LEU A 445 24.18 -8.83 -0.19
CA LEU A 445 23.26 -9.28 -1.25
C LEU A 445 22.02 -9.97 -0.66
N ALA A 446 22.19 -10.66 0.46
CA ALA A 446 21.11 -11.31 1.21
C ALA A 446 20.08 -10.33 1.79
N ASP A 447 20.49 -9.12 2.16
CA ASP A 447 19.64 -8.11 2.78
C ASP A 447 18.90 -7.22 1.79
N LYS A 448 19.48 -7.00 0.60
CA LYS A 448 18.89 -6.12 -0.42
C LYS A 448 17.50 -6.54 -0.83
N LYS A 449 17.24 -7.84 -0.99
CA LYS A 449 15.91 -8.37 -1.32
C LYS A 449 14.87 -8.15 -0.22
N ASN A 450 15.28 -7.91 1.02
CA ASN A 450 14.38 -7.74 2.16
C ASN A 450 14.02 -6.26 2.44
N VAL A 451 14.49 -5.33 1.60
CA VAL A 451 14.08 -3.92 1.69
C VAL A 451 12.63 -3.81 1.21
N LYS A 452 11.77 -3.25 2.07
CA LYS A 452 10.32 -3.13 1.84
C LYS A 452 9.80 -1.69 1.85
N ALA A 453 10.68 -0.72 2.09
CA ALA A 453 10.39 0.70 1.89
C ALA A 453 11.66 1.53 1.71
N PHE A 454 11.49 2.72 1.17
CA PHE A 454 12.49 3.78 1.13
C PHE A 454 11.96 5.05 1.80
N ARG A 455 12.77 5.69 2.65
CA ARG A 455 12.53 7.06 3.10
C ARG A 455 13.37 8.02 2.26
N ILE A 456 12.71 8.97 1.62
CA ILE A 456 13.31 10.01 0.81
C ILE A 456 13.28 11.31 1.61
N ASP A 457 14.45 11.81 1.96
CA ASP A 457 14.64 13.11 2.62
C ASP A 457 15.26 14.10 1.62
N MET A 458 14.44 15.02 1.11
CA MET A 458 14.84 15.98 0.09
C MET A 458 14.64 17.42 0.56
N VAL A 459 15.56 18.31 0.17
CA VAL A 459 15.48 19.75 0.45
C VAL A 459 15.74 20.52 -0.84
N VAL A 460 14.77 21.34 -1.23
CA VAL A 460 14.83 22.20 -2.42
C VAL A 460 14.83 23.65 -1.99
N LYS A 461 15.72 24.48 -2.54
CA LYS A 461 15.74 25.92 -2.29
C LYS A 461 15.34 26.74 -3.51
N LYS A 462 14.63 27.84 -3.28
CA LYS A 462 14.33 28.85 -4.30
C LYS A 462 14.52 30.23 -3.70
N ASN A 463 15.45 31.01 -4.27
CA ASN A 463 15.80 32.35 -3.80
C ASN A 463 16.18 32.40 -2.29
N GLY A 464 16.84 31.37 -1.78
CA GLY A 464 17.24 31.27 -0.37
C GLY A 464 16.16 30.77 0.60
N GLU A 465 14.92 30.61 0.14
CA GLU A 465 13.84 29.98 0.92
C GLU A 465 13.71 28.50 0.52
N GLY A 466 13.56 27.61 1.50
CA GLY A 466 13.58 26.15 1.28
C GLY A 466 12.23 25.48 1.53
N SER A 467 12.02 24.34 0.90
CA SER A 467 11.01 23.34 1.28
C SER A 467 11.70 22.00 1.52
N SER A 468 11.19 21.24 2.48
CA SER A 468 11.69 19.89 2.80
C SER A 468 10.59 18.86 2.58
N LEU A 469 10.96 17.78 1.89
CA LEU A 469 10.14 16.60 1.67
C LEU A 469 10.73 15.45 2.50
N ASN A 470 9.89 14.81 3.31
CA ASN A 470 10.19 13.55 3.96
C ASN A 470 9.06 12.58 3.60
N LEU A 471 9.38 11.57 2.80
CA LEU A 471 8.41 10.67 2.20
C LEU A 471 8.85 9.22 2.38
N VAL A 472 7.94 8.38 2.85
CA VAL A 472 8.14 6.93 2.91
C VAL A 472 7.38 6.27 1.77
N ILE A 473 8.08 5.49 0.96
CA ILE A 473 7.51 4.80 -0.21
C ILE A 473 7.66 3.28 0.01
N PRO A 474 6.55 2.51 0.10
CA PRO A 474 6.59 1.07 0.24
C PRO A 474 7.02 0.38 -1.06
N THR A 475 7.69 -0.76 -0.94
CA THR A 475 8.17 -1.59 -2.06
C THR A 475 7.80 -3.05 -1.85
N PRO A 476 6.55 -3.45 -2.13
CA PRO A 476 6.06 -4.78 -1.78
C PRO A 476 6.82 -5.90 -2.51
N SER A 477 7.17 -5.69 -3.78
CA SER A 477 7.64 -6.74 -4.70
C SER A 477 9.17 -6.79 -4.88
N ASN A 478 9.95 -6.28 -3.94
CA ASN A 478 11.40 -6.45 -3.99
C ASN A 478 11.79 -7.88 -3.59
N GLY A 479 12.41 -8.65 -4.49
CA GLY A 479 12.82 -10.04 -4.25
C GLY A 479 12.15 -11.07 -5.17
N SER A 480 12.59 -12.32 -5.09
CA SER A 480 12.00 -13.44 -5.86
C SER A 480 10.81 -14.12 -5.18
N ALA A 481 10.72 -14.05 -3.86
CA ALA A 481 9.73 -14.77 -3.06
C ALA A 481 8.41 -14.01 -2.84
N ASP A 482 8.43 -12.69 -3.03
CA ASP A 482 7.28 -11.77 -2.91
C ASP A 482 6.76 -11.43 -4.30
#